data_AF-A0A5X0GQM7-F1
#
_entry.id   AF-A0A5X0GQM7-F1
#
_cell.length_a   1.000
_cell.length_b   1.000
_cell.length_c   1.000
_cell.angle_alpha   90.00
_cell.angle_beta   90.00
_cell.angle_gamma   90.00
#
_symmetry.space_group_name_H-M   'P 1'
#
loop_
_entity.id
_entity.type
_entity.pdbx_description
1 polymer ?
#
loop_
_entity_poly.entity_id
_entity_poly.type
_entity_poly.pdbx_seq_one_letter_code
_entity_poly.pdbx_strand_id
1 'polypeptide(L)'
;MFVKSETKKNKQKSVVNESAIRVLTINNKRFVVGLQWETIKVHRKVMQEVRKIGKAKNLDVVAIRKAEAIQAGFAPKSRQKLRGAYSLIVSLASLLEGSCIAVIPVGTNESGENEYTIVGRTEKGAIHPISDVIYPEKEIKQVVLDLKQDLRGNQQNTEIPVYGDLDKFTWVTESLDLENILKPGNIRKDFRLKPLHWGMTKNQLFGFTAALLMSGVAVFFILSHLDEQERIKRAAVQAMMKQQEDINKKARYQAALDKLKHPWITTSSIPVFLQGCNEGLKKLNLSIKGWQLATIKCSQEGMT
;
A
#
# COMPACT_ATOMS: atom_id res chain seq x y z
N MET A 1 -44.52 -5.85 -45.10
CA MET A 1 -43.37 -6.45 -44.38
C MET A 1 -42.16 -5.58 -44.63
N PHE A 2 -41.75 -4.75 -43.67
CA PHE A 2 -40.54 -3.93 -43.78
C PHE A 2 -39.44 -4.55 -42.92
N VAL A 3 -38.43 -5.10 -43.58
CA VAL A 3 -37.24 -5.67 -42.95
C VAL A 3 -36.28 -4.52 -42.60
N LYS A 4 -36.10 -4.28 -41.30
CA LYS A 4 -35.09 -3.36 -40.76
C LYS A 4 -33.74 -4.06 -40.83
N SER A 5 -32.85 -3.60 -41.71
CA SER A 5 -31.46 -4.06 -41.73
C SER A 5 -30.67 -3.34 -40.63
N GLU A 6 -30.39 -4.06 -39.54
CA GLU A 6 -29.44 -3.60 -38.53
C GLU A 6 -28.00 -3.73 -39.07
N THR A 7 -27.43 -2.61 -39.51
CA THR A 7 -26.01 -2.49 -39.82
C THR A 7 -25.21 -2.58 -38.51
N LYS A 8 -24.73 -3.80 -38.19
CA LYS A 8 -23.74 -4.03 -37.13
C LYS A 8 -22.44 -3.29 -37.48
N LYS A 9 -22.22 -2.12 -36.86
CA LYS A 9 -20.93 -1.43 -36.84
C LYS A 9 -19.87 -2.36 -36.27
N ASN A 10 -19.00 -2.84 -37.14
CA ASN A 10 -17.86 -3.68 -36.81
C ASN A 10 -16.85 -2.83 -36.01
N LYS A 11 -16.87 -2.95 -34.69
CA LYS A 11 -15.97 -2.23 -33.78
C LYS A 11 -14.62 -2.95 -33.79
N GLN A 12 -13.77 -2.63 -34.76
CA GLN A 12 -12.40 -3.12 -34.82
C GLN A 12 -11.71 -2.82 -33.48
N LYS A 13 -11.33 -3.87 -32.75
CA LYS A 13 -10.45 -3.78 -31.59
C LYS A 13 -9.07 -3.35 -32.12
N SER A 14 -8.74 -2.08 -32.00
CA SER A 14 -7.37 -1.63 -32.22
C SER A 14 -6.48 -2.20 -31.11
N VAL A 15 -5.76 -3.27 -31.44
CA VAL A 15 -4.70 -3.81 -30.60
C VAL A 15 -3.52 -2.88 -30.75
N VAL A 16 -3.19 -2.14 -29.70
CA VAL A 16 -2.04 -1.22 -29.70
C VAL A 16 -0.78 -2.07 -29.80
N ASN A 17 0.00 -1.87 -30.87
CA ASN A 17 1.15 -2.71 -31.16
C ASN A 17 2.37 -2.28 -30.32
N GLU A 18 3.00 -3.24 -29.63
CA GLU A 18 4.20 -2.98 -28.83
C GLU A 18 5.40 -2.56 -29.70
N SER A 19 5.49 -3.08 -30.93
CA SER A 19 6.62 -2.79 -31.84
C SER A 19 6.70 -1.32 -32.27
N ALA A 20 5.58 -0.59 -32.17
CA ALA A 20 5.51 0.84 -32.49
C ALA A 20 6.10 1.73 -31.39
N ILE A 21 6.39 1.21 -30.20
CA ILE A 21 6.93 1.99 -29.08
C ILE A 21 8.46 2.04 -29.16
N ARG A 22 9.01 3.25 -29.07
CA ARG A 22 10.46 3.49 -28.93
C ARG A 22 10.74 4.35 -27.71
N VAL A 23 11.89 4.10 -27.08
CA VAL A 23 12.37 4.87 -25.93
C VAL A 23 13.68 5.54 -26.31
N LEU A 24 13.64 6.87 -26.38
CA LEU A 24 14.80 7.72 -26.65
C LEU A 24 15.39 8.22 -25.34
N THR A 25 16.71 8.40 -25.30
CA THR A 25 17.39 9.00 -24.16
C THR A 25 17.99 10.34 -24.59
N ILE A 26 17.50 11.43 -24.01
CA ILE A 26 17.93 12.81 -24.31
C ILE A 26 18.19 13.50 -22.96
N ASN A 27 19.35 14.14 -22.79
CA ASN A 27 19.76 14.78 -21.53
C ASN A 27 19.58 13.87 -20.29
N ASN A 28 20.00 12.60 -20.40
CA ASN A 28 19.88 11.59 -19.35
C ASN A 28 18.42 11.28 -18.90
N LYS A 29 17.43 11.71 -19.67
CA LYS A 29 16.00 11.44 -19.43
C LYS A 29 15.45 10.55 -20.53
N ARG A 30 14.53 9.67 -20.14
CA ARG A 30 13.88 8.72 -21.05
C ARG A 30 12.59 9.30 -21.59
N PHE A 31 12.48 9.38 -22.90
CA PHE A 31 11.32 9.84 -23.64
C PHE A 31 10.73 8.70 -24.45
N VAL A 32 9.41 8.64 -24.52
CA VAL A 32 8.65 7.62 -25.22
C VAL A 32 7.94 8.25 -26.41
N VAL A 33 8.02 7.57 -27.53
CA VAL A 33 7.29 7.84 -28.78
C VAL A 33 6.52 6.59 -29.21
N GLY A 34 5.56 6.75 -30.11
CA GLY A 34 4.68 5.67 -30.58
C GLY A 34 3.38 5.54 -29.79
N LEU A 35 2.99 6.54 -29.00
CA LEU A 35 1.76 6.44 -28.20
C LEU A 35 0.53 6.57 -29.10
N GLN A 36 -0.49 5.76 -28.84
CA GLN A 36 -1.74 5.88 -29.56
C GLN A 36 -2.61 6.98 -28.96
N TRP A 37 -2.81 8.06 -29.72
CA TRP A 37 -3.57 9.23 -29.28
C TRP A 37 -5.08 9.07 -29.49
N GLU A 38 -5.85 9.44 -28.46
CA GLU A 38 -7.30 9.50 -28.50
C GLU A 38 -7.81 10.73 -27.76
N THR A 39 -8.81 11.42 -28.34
CA THR A 39 -9.45 12.56 -27.72
C THR A 39 -10.47 12.10 -26.66
N ILE A 40 -10.33 12.62 -25.45
CA ILE A 40 -11.20 12.29 -24.32
C ILE A 40 -12.40 13.22 -24.33
N LYS A 41 -13.57 12.66 -24.66
CA LYS A 41 -14.84 13.41 -24.78
C LYS A 41 -15.34 14.00 -23.46
N VAL A 42 -14.92 13.43 -22.33
CA VAL A 42 -15.42 13.79 -21.00
C VAL A 42 -14.51 14.84 -20.34
N HIS A 43 -15.09 15.96 -19.91
CA HIS A 43 -14.36 17.06 -19.28
C HIS A 43 -14.18 16.87 -17.76
N ARG A 44 -15.15 16.24 -17.09
CA ARG A 44 -15.09 15.93 -15.65
C ARG A 44 -14.62 14.48 -15.44
N LYS A 45 -13.88 14.24 -14.35
CA LYS A 45 -13.37 12.89 -14.00
C LYS A 45 -12.57 12.21 -15.14
N VAL A 46 -11.81 12.99 -15.90
CA VAL A 46 -10.96 12.55 -17.04
C VAL A 46 -10.20 11.26 -16.74
N MET A 47 -9.52 11.20 -15.60
CA MET A 47 -8.73 10.02 -15.21
C MET A 47 -9.56 8.75 -15.07
N GLN A 48 -10.85 8.83 -14.72
CA GLN A 48 -11.71 7.66 -14.63
C GLN A 48 -12.02 7.11 -16.02
N GLU A 49 -12.33 7.98 -16.99
CA GLU A 49 -12.58 7.57 -18.37
C GLU A 49 -11.31 7.02 -19.02
N VAL A 50 -10.18 7.69 -18.82
CA VAL A 50 -8.86 7.23 -19.29
C VAL A 50 -8.52 5.84 -18.72
N ARG A 51 -8.79 5.59 -17.44
CA ARG A 51 -8.61 4.26 -16.82
C ARG A 51 -9.59 3.22 -17.37
N LYS A 52 -10.82 3.61 -17.68
CA LYS A 52 -11.83 2.72 -18.29
C LYS A 52 -11.40 2.28 -19.69
N ILE A 53 -10.94 3.22 -20.52
CA ILE A 53 -10.34 2.93 -21.84
C ILE A 53 -9.11 2.03 -21.67
N GLY A 54 -8.24 2.38 -20.72
CA GLY A 54 -7.06 1.61 -20.34
C GLY A 54 -7.36 0.14 -20.02
N LYS A 55 -8.36 -0.09 -19.18
CA LYS A 55 -8.81 -1.44 -18.78
C LYS A 55 -9.44 -2.20 -19.96
N ALA A 56 -10.26 -1.52 -20.77
CA ALA A 56 -10.93 -2.13 -21.91
C ALA A 56 -9.95 -2.58 -23.02
N LYS A 57 -8.88 -1.82 -23.23
CA LYS A 57 -7.85 -2.08 -24.26
C LYS A 57 -6.58 -2.76 -23.69
N ASN A 58 -6.56 -3.15 -22.41
CA ASN A 58 -5.42 -3.77 -21.72
C ASN A 58 -4.09 -2.97 -21.82
N LEU A 59 -4.17 -1.67 -21.58
CA LEU A 59 -3.06 -0.72 -21.66
C LEU A 59 -2.33 -0.57 -20.32
N ASP A 60 -1.06 -0.14 -20.31
CA ASP A 60 -0.30 0.00 -19.05
C ASP A 60 -0.17 1.45 -18.57
N VAL A 61 0.21 2.34 -19.49
CA VAL A 61 0.54 3.74 -19.17
C VAL A 61 -0.15 4.70 -20.11
N VAL A 62 -0.27 5.95 -19.66
CA VAL A 62 -0.92 7.03 -20.40
C VAL A 62 -0.18 8.35 -20.25
N ALA A 63 -0.05 9.08 -21.35
CA ALA A 63 0.28 10.50 -21.39
C ALA A 63 -1.01 11.31 -21.50
N ILE A 64 -1.13 12.45 -20.83
CA ILE A 64 -2.32 13.29 -20.91
C ILE A 64 -1.90 14.70 -21.27
N ARG A 65 -2.54 15.25 -22.30
CA ARG A 65 -2.43 16.65 -22.67
C ARG A 65 -3.78 17.33 -22.46
N LYS A 66 -3.75 18.50 -21.83
CA LYS A 66 -4.92 19.36 -21.67
C LYS A 66 -4.63 20.67 -22.41
N ALA A 67 -5.24 20.84 -23.57
CA ALA A 67 -5.21 22.06 -24.36
C ALA A 67 -6.67 22.47 -24.63
N GLU A 68 -7.02 22.88 -25.86
CA GLU A 68 -8.42 23.05 -26.27
C GLU A 68 -9.23 21.77 -26.08
N ALA A 69 -8.65 20.62 -26.47
CA ALA A 69 -9.19 19.31 -26.21
C ALA A 69 -8.32 18.56 -25.20
N ILE A 70 -8.95 17.68 -24.42
CA ILE A 70 -8.23 16.74 -23.58
C ILE A 70 -7.87 15.53 -24.43
N GLN A 71 -6.58 15.23 -24.52
CA GLN A 71 -6.07 14.14 -25.34
C GLN A 71 -5.24 13.20 -24.47
N ALA A 72 -5.33 11.90 -24.76
CA ALA A 72 -4.59 10.87 -24.06
C ALA A 72 -3.81 10.01 -25.05
N GLY A 73 -2.50 9.89 -24.84
CA GLY A 73 -1.62 8.99 -25.56
C GLY A 73 -1.43 7.70 -24.77
N PHE A 74 -1.83 6.56 -25.31
CA PHE A 74 -1.82 5.28 -24.64
C PHE A 74 -0.70 4.37 -25.13
N ALA A 75 -0.12 3.59 -24.22
CA ALA A 75 0.82 2.53 -24.58
C ALA A 75 0.36 1.16 -24.02
N PRO A 76 0.60 0.07 -24.77
CA PRO A 76 0.31 -1.28 -24.31
C PRO A 76 1.27 -1.68 -23.18
N LYS A 77 1.00 -2.83 -22.57
CA LYS A 77 1.99 -3.49 -21.72
C LYS A 77 3.16 -3.90 -22.58
N SER A 78 4.33 -3.32 -22.30
CA SER A 78 5.58 -3.65 -22.98
C SER A 78 6.59 -4.26 -22.00
N ARG A 79 7.53 -5.05 -22.52
CA ARG A 79 8.73 -5.45 -21.78
C ARG A 79 9.61 -4.24 -21.43
N GLN A 80 9.55 -3.18 -22.23
CA GLN A 80 10.28 -1.95 -21.98
C GLN A 80 9.69 -1.22 -20.76
N LYS A 81 10.56 -0.66 -19.90
CA LYS A 81 10.14 0.04 -18.68
C LYS A 81 9.57 1.43 -19.00
N LEU A 82 8.31 1.52 -19.43
CA LEU A 82 7.69 2.80 -19.81
C LEU A 82 7.29 3.67 -18.61
N ARG A 83 7.00 3.06 -17.46
CA ARG A 83 6.57 3.79 -16.25
C ARG A 83 7.63 4.80 -15.80
N GLY A 84 7.20 6.04 -15.57
CA GLY A 84 8.05 7.14 -15.14
C GLY A 84 8.89 7.79 -16.24
N ALA A 85 8.86 7.28 -17.47
CA ALA A 85 9.40 7.98 -18.64
C ALA A 85 8.48 9.15 -19.04
N TYR A 86 8.97 10.05 -19.90
CA TYR A 86 8.23 11.20 -20.40
C TYR A 86 7.64 10.91 -21.78
N SER A 87 6.48 11.47 -22.12
CA SER A 87 6.02 11.49 -23.51
C SER A 87 6.76 12.57 -24.27
N LEU A 88 7.43 12.21 -25.37
CA LEU A 88 8.14 13.19 -26.20
C LEU A 88 7.17 14.20 -26.80
N ILE A 89 6.06 13.71 -27.37
CA ILE A 89 5.06 14.54 -28.04
C ILE A 89 4.38 15.51 -27.07
N VAL A 90 4.04 15.08 -25.85
CA VAL A 90 3.51 16.01 -24.83
C VAL A 90 4.55 17.07 -24.48
N SER A 91 5.81 16.67 -24.34
CA SER A 91 6.89 17.59 -23.98
C SER A 91 7.06 18.65 -25.07
N LEU A 92 7.21 18.24 -26.34
CA LEU A 92 7.38 19.14 -27.47
C LEU A 92 6.15 20.01 -27.71
N ALA A 93 4.94 19.44 -27.72
CA ALA A 93 3.72 20.23 -27.90
C ALA A 93 3.49 21.25 -26.76
N SER A 94 4.07 21.04 -25.58
CA SER A 94 3.99 21.97 -24.45
C SER A 94 5.08 23.05 -24.46
N LEU A 95 6.21 22.79 -25.12
CA LEU A 95 7.36 23.70 -25.17
C LEU A 95 7.42 24.51 -26.45
N LEU A 96 6.88 24.00 -27.55
CA LEU A 96 6.72 24.72 -28.80
C LEU A 96 5.48 25.62 -28.75
N GLU A 97 5.57 26.74 -29.45
CA GLU A 97 4.54 27.77 -29.53
C GLU A 97 3.87 27.78 -30.91
N GLY A 98 2.64 28.29 -30.99
CA GLY A 98 1.92 28.41 -32.25
C GLY A 98 1.54 27.09 -32.95
N SER A 99 1.02 27.21 -34.17
CA SER A 99 0.79 26.05 -35.03
C SER A 99 2.13 25.66 -35.66
N CYS A 100 2.60 24.44 -35.43
CA CYS A 100 3.92 24.03 -35.90
C CYS A 100 3.99 22.51 -36.15
N ILE A 101 4.97 22.12 -36.96
CA ILE A 101 5.34 20.73 -37.17
C ILE A 101 6.76 20.54 -36.69
N ALA A 102 7.04 19.53 -35.86
CA ALA A 102 8.39 19.14 -35.51
C ALA A 102 8.67 17.72 -36.00
N VAL A 103 9.80 17.52 -36.68
CA VAL A 103 10.28 16.23 -37.20
C VAL A 103 11.47 15.79 -36.35
N ILE A 104 11.36 14.61 -35.74
CA ILE A 104 12.30 14.14 -34.72
C ILE A 104 12.93 12.82 -35.19
N PRO A 105 14.27 12.71 -35.23
CA PRO A 105 14.92 11.43 -35.46
C PRO A 105 14.66 10.48 -34.30
N VAL A 106 14.32 9.23 -34.62
CA VAL A 106 14.06 8.15 -33.64
C VAL A 106 15.23 7.15 -33.62
N GLY A 107 15.93 7.00 -34.74
CA GLY A 107 17.05 6.08 -34.90
C GLY A 107 16.96 5.34 -36.23
N THR A 108 17.55 4.16 -36.30
CA THR A 108 17.46 3.28 -37.47
C THR A 108 16.61 2.03 -37.17
N ASN A 109 15.90 1.56 -38.18
CA ASN A 109 15.16 0.30 -38.09
C ASN A 109 16.07 -0.92 -38.26
N GLU A 110 15.50 -2.13 -38.16
CA GLU A 110 16.23 -3.40 -38.34
C GLU A 110 16.85 -3.54 -39.74
N SER A 111 16.32 -2.83 -40.73
CA SER A 111 16.81 -2.78 -42.12
C SER A 111 17.87 -1.69 -42.35
N GLY A 112 18.24 -0.92 -41.32
CA GLY A 112 19.22 0.16 -41.40
C GLY A 112 18.70 1.48 -41.98
N GLU A 113 17.40 1.61 -42.26
CA GLU A 113 16.81 2.87 -42.71
C GLU A 113 16.51 3.79 -41.51
N ASN A 114 16.71 5.09 -41.67
CA ASN A 114 16.40 6.05 -40.61
C ASN A 114 14.89 6.22 -40.43
N GLU A 115 14.46 6.26 -39.18
CA GLU A 115 13.09 6.46 -38.75
C GLU A 115 12.95 7.82 -38.06
N TYR A 116 11.80 8.45 -38.31
CA TYR A 116 11.42 9.72 -37.74
C TYR A 116 10.04 9.65 -37.13
N THR A 117 9.78 10.50 -36.17
CA THR A 117 8.42 10.78 -35.69
C THR A 117 8.11 12.26 -35.86
N ILE A 118 6.83 12.59 -35.81
CA ILE A 118 6.37 13.96 -35.99
C ILE A 118 5.47 14.41 -34.84
N VAL A 119 5.52 15.71 -34.57
CA VAL A 119 4.58 16.41 -33.70
C VAL A 119 3.89 17.48 -34.55
N GLY A 120 2.61 17.29 -34.85
CA GLY A 120 1.75 18.37 -35.33
C GLY A 120 1.06 19.04 -34.16
N ARG A 121 1.34 20.32 -33.93
CA ARG A 121 0.68 21.13 -32.89
C ARG A 121 -0.24 22.11 -33.59
N THR A 122 -1.52 22.15 -33.19
CA THR A 122 -2.44 23.19 -33.64
C THR A 122 -2.16 24.51 -32.92
N GLU A 123 -2.67 25.62 -33.44
CA GLU A 123 -2.52 26.94 -32.82
C GLU A 123 -2.93 26.95 -31.33
N LYS A 124 -4.09 26.36 -31.02
CA LYS A 124 -4.63 26.20 -29.66
C LYS A 124 -3.94 25.10 -28.85
N GLY A 125 -2.86 24.54 -29.37
CA GLY A 125 -2.02 23.57 -28.70
C GLY A 125 -2.56 22.15 -28.67
N ALA A 126 -3.56 21.75 -29.47
CA ALA A 126 -3.91 20.34 -29.58
C ALA A 126 -2.83 19.58 -30.38
N ILE A 127 -2.67 18.30 -30.12
CA ILE A 127 -1.80 17.41 -30.90
C ILE A 127 -2.61 16.84 -32.07
N HIS A 128 -2.08 16.90 -33.28
CA HIS A 128 -2.73 16.34 -34.46
C HIS A 128 -2.78 14.80 -34.39
N PRO A 129 -3.85 14.12 -34.82
CA PRO A 129 -4.00 12.66 -34.69
C PRO A 129 -2.90 11.80 -35.31
N ILE A 130 -2.22 12.30 -36.36
CA ILE A 130 -1.13 11.58 -37.03
C ILE A 130 0.23 11.76 -36.34
N SER A 131 0.27 12.57 -35.27
CA SER A 131 1.49 12.75 -34.47
C SER A 131 1.80 11.48 -33.68
N ASP A 132 3.05 11.36 -33.23
CA ASP A 132 3.54 10.21 -32.44
C ASP A 132 3.57 8.87 -33.20
N VAL A 133 3.52 8.92 -34.52
CA VAL A 133 3.71 7.76 -35.39
C VAL A 133 5.15 7.75 -35.90
N ILE A 134 5.72 6.56 -36.05
CA ILE A 134 7.07 6.36 -36.57
C ILE A 134 6.96 6.08 -38.06
N TYR A 135 7.70 6.84 -38.86
CA TYR A 135 7.74 6.76 -40.31
C TYR A 135 9.17 6.56 -40.79
N PRO A 136 9.39 5.80 -41.87
CA PRO A 136 10.68 5.74 -42.54
C PRO A 136 10.98 7.08 -43.23
N GLU A 137 12.27 7.38 -43.42
CA GLU A 137 12.75 8.62 -44.06
C GLU A 137 12.08 8.91 -45.42
N LYS A 138 11.77 7.87 -46.20
CA LYS A 138 11.17 8.00 -47.53
C LYS A 138 9.74 8.56 -47.49
N GLU A 139 9.01 8.32 -46.41
CA GLU A 139 7.60 8.70 -46.27
C GLU A 139 7.42 10.05 -45.57
N ILE A 140 8.39 10.46 -44.75
CA ILE A 140 8.26 11.61 -43.85
C ILE A 140 7.89 12.90 -44.58
N LYS A 141 8.45 13.12 -45.78
CA LYS A 141 8.20 14.32 -46.57
C LYS A 141 6.72 14.45 -46.94
N GLN A 142 6.12 13.37 -47.44
CA GLN A 142 4.71 13.41 -47.85
C GLN A 142 3.80 13.63 -46.63
N VAL A 143 4.09 12.94 -45.53
CA VAL A 143 3.33 13.10 -44.28
C VAL A 143 3.40 14.53 -43.75
N VAL A 144 4.56 15.18 -43.81
CA VAL A 144 4.71 16.59 -43.40
C VAL A 144 3.93 17.54 -44.31
N LEU A 145 3.93 17.30 -45.62
CA LEU A 145 3.18 18.13 -46.58
C LEU A 145 1.67 18.02 -46.33
N ASP A 146 1.16 16.79 -46.16
CA ASP A 146 -0.26 16.54 -45.85
C ASP A 146 -0.64 17.19 -44.52
N LEU A 147 0.20 17.04 -43.48
CA LEU A 147 -0.02 17.68 -42.19
C LEU A 147 -0.02 19.21 -42.26
N LYS A 148 0.88 19.78 -43.08
CA LYS A 148 0.96 21.23 -43.27
C LYS A 148 -0.33 21.76 -43.90
N GLN A 149 -0.93 21.01 -44.82
CA GLN A 149 -2.22 21.35 -45.41
C GLN A 149 -3.37 21.22 -44.38
N ASP A 150 -3.40 20.14 -43.61
CA ASP A 150 -4.42 19.92 -42.57
C ASP A 150 -4.40 20.99 -41.49
N LEU A 151 -3.21 21.34 -40.98
CA LEU A 151 -3.06 22.35 -39.93
C LEU A 151 -3.36 23.77 -40.42
N ARG A 152 -3.18 24.06 -41.72
CA ARG A 152 -3.58 25.35 -42.32
C ARG A 152 -5.10 25.49 -42.38
N GLY A 153 -5.80 24.37 -42.62
CA GLY A 153 -7.26 24.38 -42.80
C GLY A 153 -7.69 25.38 -43.87
N ASN A 154 -8.61 26.29 -43.52
CA ASN A 154 -9.10 27.32 -44.44
C ASN A 154 -8.28 28.62 -44.40
N GLN A 155 -7.24 28.71 -43.56
CA GLN A 155 -6.43 29.92 -43.43
C GLN A 155 -5.35 29.96 -44.51
N GLN A 156 -5.61 30.71 -45.59
CA GLN A 156 -4.70 30.79 -46.74
C GLN A 156 -3.38 31.52 -46.43
N ASN A 157 -3.34 32.36 -45.40
CA ASN A 157 -2.19 33.23 -45.10
C ASN A 157 -1.31 32.76 -43.91
N THR A 158 -1.62 31.61 -43.31
CA THR A 158 -0.85 31.11 -42.16
C THR A 158 0.27 30.20 -42.65
N GLU A 159 1.51 30.65 -42.52
CA GLU A 159 2.67 29.78 -42.70
C GLU A 159 2.89 28.93 -41.47
N ILE A 160 3.07 27.62 -41.69
CA ILE A 160 3.32 26.67 -40.60
C ILE A 160 4.80 26.33 -40.61
N PRO A 161 5.56 26.76 -39.58
CA PRO A 161 6.96 26.42 -39.45
C PRO A 161 7.13 24.92 -39.26
N VAL A 162 8.13 24.39 -39.97
CA VAL A 162 8.56 23.00 -39.83
C VAL A 162 9.92 22.99 -39.16
N TYR A 163 9.97 22.45 -37.95
CA TYR A 163 11.18 22.26 -37.16
C TYR A 163 11.80 20.89 -37.48
N GLY A 164 13.10 20.85 -37.76
CA GLY A 164 13.78 19.59 -38.04
C GLY A 164 15.27 19.79 -38.29
N ASP A 165 15.87 18.85 -39.01
CA ASP A 165 17.26 18.94 -39.45
C ASP A 165 17.35 19.68 -40.80
N LEU A 166 17.93 20.88 -40.78
CA LEU A 166 18.10 21.74 -41.96
C LEU A 166 19.14 21.18 -42.94
N ASP A 167 20.17 20.49 -42.45
CA ASP A 167 21.23 19.94 -43.29
C ASP A 167 20.71 18.73 -44.08
N LYS A 168 19.71 18.04 -43.53
CA LYS A 168 19.12 16.84 -44.11
C LYS A 168 17.92 17.10 -45.01
N PHE A 169 17.07 18.07 -44.65
CA PHE A 169 15.79 18.27 -45.32
C PHE A 169 15.61 19.71 -45.79
N THR A 170 15.55 19.91 -47.11
CA THR A 170 15.39 21.24 -47.74
C THR A 170 14.03 21.90 -47.52
N TRP A 171 13.04 21.14 -47.04
CA TRP A 171 11.67 21.61 -46.77
C TRP A 171 11.45 21.97 -45.29
N VAL A 172 12.45 21.77 -44.44
CA VAL A 172 12.45 22.24 -43.05
C VAL A 172 12.66 23.75 -43.03
N THR A 173 11.93 24.44 -42.17
CA THR A 173 11.98 25.91 -42.05
C THR A 173 12.97 26.34 -40.97
N GLU A 174 13.00 25.63 -39.84
CA GLU A 174 13.79 25.99 -38.67
C GLU A 174 14.52 24.77 -38.09
N SER A 175 15.72 24.97 -37.53
CA SER A 175 16.48 23.89 -36.89
C SER A 175 15.83 23.46 -35.57
N LEU A 176 15.67 22.15 -35.36
CA LEU A 176 15.17 21.58 -34.11
C LEU A 176 16.32 21.09 -33.21
N ASP A 177 16.67 21.87 -32.19
CA ASP A 177 17.61 21.44 -31.15
C ASP A 177 16.86 20.79 -29.97
N LEU A 178 16.76 19.46 -30.02
CA LEU A 178 16.09 18.67 -28.98
C LEU A 178 16.81 18.74 -27.62
N GLU A 179 18.14 18.85 -27.61
CA GLU A 179 18.91 18.89 -26.36
C GLU A 179 18.66 20.20 -25.62
N ASN A 180 18.59 21.31 -26.36
CA ASN A 180 18.29 22.61 -25.78
C ASN A 180 16.83 22.74 -25.33
N ILE A 181 15.88 22.29 -26.16
CA ILE A 181 14.45 22.36 -25.83
C ILE A 181 14.12 21.47 -24.62
N LEU A 182 14.63 20.23 -24.61
CA LEU A 182 14.38 19.24 -23.56
C LEU A 182 15.38 19.34 -22.40
N LYS A 183 15.82 20.55 -22.04
CA LYS A 183 16.63 20.78 -20.84
C LYS A 183 15.87 20.37 -19.57
N PRO A 184 16.55 19.85 -18.54
CA PRO A 184 15.89 19.38 -17.32
C PRO A 184 14.98 20.41 -16.64
N GLY A 185 15.30 21.70 -16.75
CA GLY A 185 14.49 22.81 -16.20
C GLY A 185 13.15 23.04 -16.91
N ASN A 186 13.06 22.73 -18.21
CA ASN A 186 11.83 22.92 -19.00
C ASN A 186 10.86 21.74 -18.83
N ILE A 187 11.35 20.56 -18.44
CA ILE A 187 10.57 19.34 -18.37
C ILE A 187 9.78 19.27 -17.07
N ARG A 188 8.44 19.35 -17.19
CA ARG A 188 7.51 19.26 -16.07
C ARG A 188 7.15 17.81 -15.73
N LYS A 189 6.76 17.57 -14.48
CA LYS A 189 6.29 16.25 -14.01
C LYS A 189 5.02 15.80 -14.74
N ASP A 190 4.21 16.72 -15.23
CA ASP A 190 2.96 16.41 -15.95
C ASP A 190 3.19 15.74 -17.31
N PHE A 191 4.39 15.87 -17.88
CA PHE A 191 4.75 15.22 -19.15
C PHE A 191 5.10 13.74 -18.95
N ARG A 192 5.19 13.27 -17.70
CA ARG A 192 5.48 11.85 -17.39
C ARG A 192 4.29 10.97 -17.70
N LEU A 193 4.61 9.77 -18.18
CA LEU A 193 3.66 8.67 -18.34
C LEU A 193 3.13 8.24 -16.97
N LYS A 194 1.81 8.28 -16.84
CA LYS A 194 1.08 7.89 -15.63
C LYS A 194 0.65 6.42 -15.76
N PRO A 195 0.82 5.60 -14.71
CA PRO A 195 0.30 4.23 -14.73
C PRO A 195 -1.24 4.26 -14.69
N LEU A 196 -1.86 3.47 -15.57
CA LEU A 196 -3.31 3.31 -15.61
C LEU A 196 -3.82 2.42 -14.47
N HIS A 197 -2.99 1.47 -14.06
CA HIS A 197 -3.30 0.49 -13.03
C HIS A 197 -2.44 0.78 -11.80
N TRP A 198 -3.09 1.24 -10.72
CA TRP A 198 -2.52 1.17 -9.37
C TRP A 198 -2.64 -0.29 -8.91
N GLY A 199 -1.71 -1.12 -9.35
CA GLY A 199 -1.62 -2.51 -8.92
C GLY A 199 -0.22 -2.76 -8.39
N MET A 200 -0.13 -3.36 -7.19
CA MET A 200 1.07 -4.06 -6.78
C MET A 200 1.45 -5.03 -7.90
N THR A 201 2.75 -5.11 -8.21
CA THR A 201 3.21 -6.10 -9.18
C THR A 201 2.83 -7.50 -8.67
N LYS A 202 2.58 -8.46 -9.56
CA LYS A 202 2.21 -9.83 -9.15
C LYS A 202 3.19 -10.39 -8.09
N ASN A 203 4.46 -10.05 -8.21
CA ASN A 203 5.51 -10.44 -7.27
C ASN A 203 5.36 -9.79 -5.89
N GLN A 204 4.93 -8.53 -5.82
CA GLN A 204 4.61 -7.87 -4.56
C GLN A 204 3.36 -8.49 -3.91
N LEU A 205 2.36 -8.88 -4.71
CA LEU A 205 1.18 -9.57 -4.20
C LEU A 205 1.54 -10.93 -3.59
N PHE A 206 2.36 -11.73 -4.28
CA PHE A 206 2.86 -13.00 -3.74
C PHE A 206 3.65 -12.81 -2.43
N GLY A 207 4.52 -11.79 -2.37
CA GLY A 207 5.27 -11.45 -1.16
C GLY A 207 4.34 -11.08 0.00
N PHE A 208 3.32 -10.26 -0.24
CA PHE A 208 2.32 -9.91 0.78
C PHE A 208 1.53 -11.13 1.25
N THR A 209 1.08 -12.00 0.34
CA THR A 209 0.33 -13.21 0.72
C THR A 209 1.19 -14.16 1.57
N ALA A 210 2.46 -14.32 1.21
CA ALA A 210 3.39 -15.17 1.97
C ALA A 210 3.65 -14.60 3.38
N ALA A 211 3.88 -13.28 3.49
CA ALA A 211 4.08 -12.62 4.77
C ALA A 211 2.85 -12.74 5.68
N LEU A 212 1.65 -12.59 5.12
CA LEU A 212 0.40 -12.69 5.87
C LEU A 212 0.19 -14.13 6.38
N LEU A 213 0.44 -15.15 5.54
CA LEU A 213 0.39 -16.55 5.95
C LEU A 213 1.39 -16.87 7.06
N MET A 214 2.64 -16.43 6.92
CA MET A 214 3.68 -16.62 7.95
C MET A 214 3.29 -15.96 9.27
N SER A 215 2.72 -14.75 9.23
CA SER A 215 2.24 -14.07 10.43
C SER A 215 1.08 -14.82 11.10
N GLY A 216 0.16 -15.38 10.30
CA GLY A 216 -0.96 -16.16 10.80
C GLY A 216 -0.51 -17.43 11.52
N VAL A 217 0.48 -18.15 10.95
CA VAL A 217 1.08 -19.33 11.57
C VAL A 217 1.78 -18.97 12.88
N ALA A 218 2.54 -17.87 12.91
CA ALA A 218 3.22 -17.41 14.12
C ALA A 218 2.23 -17.06 15.24
N VAL A 219 1.16 -16.32 14.92
CA VAL A 219 0.11 -15.97 15.89
C VAL A 219 -0.60 -17.22 16.40
N PHE A 220 -0.94 -18.16 15.52
CA PHE A 220 -1.56 -19.42 15.90
C PHE A 220 -0.68 -20.21 16.89
N PHE A 221 0.62 -20.30 16.62
CA PHE A 221 1.57 -21.01 17.48
C PHE A 221 1.76 -20.33 18.84
N ILE A 222 1.77 -19.00 18.88
CA ILE A 222 1.84 -18.24 20.14
C ILE A 222 0.57 -18.49 20.97
N LEU A 223 -0.60 -18.40 20.35
CA LEU A 223 -1.88 -18.62 21.05
C LEU A 223 -2.01 -20.05 21.56
N SER A 224 -1.62 -21.05 20.77
CA SER A 224 -1.67 -22.45 21.22
C SER A 224 -0.71 -22.71 22.38
N HIS A 225 0.48 -22.11 22.37
CA HIS A 225 1.44 -22.25 23.46
C HIS A 225 0.94 -21.59 24.75
N LEU A 226 0.31 -20.40 24.64
CA LEU A 226 -0.28 -19.71 25.78
C LEU A 226 -1.46 -20.50 26.38
N ASP A 227 -2.34 -21.04 25.53
CA ASP A 227 -3.47 -21.87 26.00
C ASP A 227 -2.97 -23.12 26.74
N GLU A 228 -1.93 -23.77 26.23
CA GLU A 228 -1.35 -24.94 26.90
C GLU A 228 -0.76 -24.58 28.28
N GLN A 229 -0.06 -23.45 28.40
CA GLN A 229 0.43 -22.98 29.70
C GLN A 229 -0.72 -22.66 30.67
N GLU A 230 -1.81 -22.07 30.19
CA GLU A 230 -2.99 -21.82 31.02
C GLU A 230 -3.65 -23.12 31.49
N ARG A 231 -3.76 -24.13 30.61
CA ARG A 231 -4.30 -25.45 30.97
C ARG A 231 -3.50 -26.11 32.08
N ILE A 232 -2.16 -26.09 31.98
CA ILE A 232 -1.27 -26.64 33.02
C ILE A 232 -1.45 -25.89 34.34
N LYS A 233 -1.50 -24.55 34.32
CA LYS A 233 -1.72 -23.73 35.53
C LYS A 233 -3.07 -24.02 36.17
N ARG A 234 -4.14 -24.14 35.38
CA ARG A 234 -5.49 -24.46 35.87
C ARG A 234 -5.52 -25.85 36.52
N ALA A 235 -4.87 -26.85 35.91
CA ALA A 235 -4.76 -28.19 36.49
C ALA A 235 -3.99 -28.18 37.83
N ALA A 236 -2.89 -27.43 37.93
CA ALA A 236 -2.13 -27.30 39.17
C ALA A 236 -2.95 -26.63 40.30
N VAL A 237 -3.68 -25.55 39.98
CA VAL A 237 -4.57 -24.88 40.94
C VAL A 237 -5.66 -25.82 41.43
N GLN A 238 -6.29 -26.59 40.54
CA GLN A 238 -7.30 -27.58 40.94
C GLN A 238 -6.72 -28.70 41.82
N ALA A 239 -5.49 -29.15 41.55
CA ALA A 239 -4.82 -30.13 42.40
C ALA A 239 -4.53 -29.57 43.81
N MET A 240 -4.04 -28.34 43.90
CA MET A 240 -3.82 -27.66 45.19
C MET A 240 -5.12 -27.47 45.96
N MET A 241 -6.22 -27.08 45.28
CA MET A 241 -7.53 -26.95 45.92
C MET A 241 -8.01 -28.27 46.52
N LYS A 242 -7.88 -29.38 45.79
CA LYS A 242 -8.23 -30.72 46.30
C LYS A 242 -7.38 -31.12 47.51
N GLN A 243 -6.06 -30.86 47.47
CA GLN A 243 -5.19 -31.11 48.61
C GLN A 243 -5.59 -30.27 49.83
N GLN A 244 -5.93 -29.00 49.62
CA GLN A 244 -6.38 -28.12 50.69
C GLN A 244 -7.72 -28.59 51.29
N GLU A 245 -8.64 -29.07 50.47
CA GLU A 245 -9.90 -29.67 50.95
C GLU A 245 -9.64 -30.91 51.81
N ASP A 246 -8.72 -31.78 51.42
CA ASP A 246 -8.38 -32.98 52.20
C ASP A 246 -7.68 -32.64 53.51
N ILE A 247 -6.79 -31.64 53.53
CA ILE A 247 -6.18 -31.11 54.75
C ILE A 247 -7.28 -30.50 55.64
N ASN A 248 -8.16 -29.69 55.08
CA ASN A 248 -9.28 -29.07 55.81
C ASN A 248 -10.23 -30.12 56.40
N LYS A 249 -10.53 -31.22 55.68
CA LYS A 249 -11.31 -32.34 56.20
C LYS A 249 -10.63 -33.00 57.39
N LYS A 250 -9.33 -33.30 57.29
CA LYS A 250 -8.54 -33.88 58.39
C LYS A 250 -8.50 -32.95 59.60
N ALA A 251 -8.27 -31.65 59.38
CA ALA A 251 -8.26 -30.65 60.45
C ALA A 251 -9.64 -30.52 61.12
N ARG A 252 -10.73 -30.50 60.35
CA ARG A 252 -12.11 -30.52 60.89
C ARG A 252 -12.39 -31.77 61.72
N TYR A 253 -11.94 -32.94 61.25
CA TYR A 253 -12.09 -34.19 61.99
C TYR A 253 -11.32 -34.15 63.31
N GLN A 254 -10.07 -33.68 63.32
CA GLN A 254 -9.29 -33.52 64.54
C GLN A 254 -9.91 -32.50 65.51
N ALA A 255 -10.35 -31.35 65.01
CA ALA A 255 -11.04 -30.35 65.83
C ALA A 255 -12.36 -30.90 66.44
N ALA A 256 -13.09 -31.75 65.70
CA ALA A 256 -14.26 -32.44 66.23
C ALA A 256 -13.89 -33.45 67.33
N LEU A 257 -12.80 -34.21 67.16
CA LEU A 257 -12.27 -35.11 68.19
C LEU A 257 -11.84 -34.34 69.46
N ASP A 258 -11.17 -33.21 69.30
CA ASP A 258 -10.78 -32.38 70.44
C ASP A 258 -12.00 -31.76 71.14
N LYS A 259 -13.05 -31.41 70.39
CA LYS A 259 -14.32 -30.96 70.98
C LYS A 259 -15.06 -32.06 71.75
N LEU A 260 -14.86 -33.33 71.38
CA LEU A 260 -15.40 -34.48 72.11
C LEU A 260 -14.64 -34.77 73.40
N LYS A 261 -13.40 -34.28 73.56
CA LYS A 261 -12.68 -34.37 74.84
C LYS A 261 -13.36 -33.44 75.82
N HIS A 262 -13.95 -34.02 76.86
CA HIS A 262 -14.60 -33.24 77.88
C HIS A 262 -13.58 -32.51 78.77
N PRO A 263 -13.84 -31.24 79.15
CA PRO A 263 -12.91 -30.44 79.94
C PRO A 263 -12.49 -31.11 81.26
N TRP A 264 -13.39 -31.87 81.90
CA TRP A 264 -13.11 -32.54 83.17
C TRP A 264 -12.01 -33.61 83.11
N ILE A 265 -11.64 -34.05 81.89
CA ILE A 265 -10.54 -35.01 81.67
C ILE A 265 -9.18 -34.32 81.86
N THR A 266 -9.08 -33.03 81.51
CA THR A 266 -7.84 -32.24 81.67
C THR A 266 -7.82 -31.42 82.96
N THR A 267 -8.93 -31.30 83.68
CA THR A 267 -8.95 -30.67 85.00
C THR A 267 -8.46 -31.63 86.08
N SER A 268 -7.61 -31.15 86.99
CA SER A 268 -7.27 -31.89 88.21
C SER A 268 -8.53 -32.21 89.02
N SER A 269 -8.57 -33.37 89.67
CA SER A 269 -9.65 -33.70 90.61
C SER A 269 -9.72 -32.68 91.76
N ILE A 270 -10.93 -32.45 92.30
CA ILE A 270 -11.17 -31.50 93.41
C ILE A 270 -10.17 -31.63 94.57
N PRO A 271 -9.87 -32.85 95.10
CA PRO A 271 -8.91 -32.96 96.21
C PRO A 271 -7.49 -32.54 95.81
N VAL A 272 -7.06 -32.85 94.59
CA VAL A 272 -5.74 -32.44 94.08
C VAL A 272 -5.67 -30.93 93.89
N PHE A 273 -6.74 -30.33 93.36
CA PHE A 273 -6.86 -28.88 93.23
C PHE A 273 -6.80 -28.16 94.58
N LEU A 274 -7.59 -28.62 95.57
CA LEU A 274 -7.61 -28.03 96.91
C LEU A 274 -6.28 -28.20 97.64
N GLN A 275 -5.62 -29.35 97.47
CA GLN A 275 -4.30 -29.59 98.06
C GLN A 275 -3.26 -28.62 97.46
N GLY A 276 -3.19 -28.51 96.13
CA GLY A 276 -2.29 -27.56 95.46
C GLY A 276 -2.59 -26.12 95.87
N CYS A 277 -3.88 -25.78 96.05
CA CYS A 277 -4.28 -24.46 96.49
C CYS A 277 -3.83 -24.15 97.94
N ASN A 278 -3.99 -25.11 98.84
CA ASN A 278 -3.58 -24.97 100.23
C ASN A 278 -2.04 -24.91 100.37
N GLU A 279 -1.32 -25.70 99.57
CA GLU A 279 0.14 -25.67 99.52
C GLU A 279 0.69 -24.34 98.99
N GLY A 280 0.06 -23.74 97.97
CA GLY A 280 0.46 -22.41 97.51
C GLY A 280 0.11 -21.31 98.51
N LEU A 281 -1.03 -21.39 99.19
CA LEU A 281 -1.40 -20.45 100.27
C LEU A 281 -0.39 -20.44 101.41
N LYS A 282 0.12 -21.62 101.83
CA LYS A 282 1.16 -21.71 102.87
C LYS A 282 2.48 -21.02 102.50
N LYS A 283 2.76 -20.85 101.21
CA LYS A 283 3.98 -20.18 100.72
C LYS A 283 3.83 -18.67 100.61
N LEU A 284 2.62 -18.13 100.76
CA LEU A 284 2.36 -16.70 100.63
C LEU A 284 2.53 -15.98 101.98
N ASN A 285 3.31 -14.90 101.98
CA ASN A 285 3.46 -14.04 103.14
C ASN A 285 2.19 -13.18 103.30
N LEU A 286 1.44 -13.42 104.37
CA LEU A 286 0.16 -12.76 104.66
C LEU A 286 0.28 -11.23 104.89
N SER A 287 1.50 -10.73 105.11
CA SER A 287 1.79 -9.30 105.19
C SER A 287 3.19 -9.01 104.65
N ILE A 288 3.28 -8.02 103.76
CA ILE A 288 4.56 -7.49 103.26
C ILE A 288 4.56 -5.99 103.53
N LYS A 289 5.51 -5.52 104.36
CA LYS A 289 5.70 -4.08 104.65
C LYS A 289 4.42 -3.33 105.06
N GLY A 290 3.57 -3.95 105.88
CA GLY A 290 2.36 -3.34 106.42
C GLY A 290 1.12 -3.42 105.51
N TRP A 291 1.24 -3.98 104.31
CA TRP A 291 0.10 -4.26 103.44
C TRP A 291 -0.43 -5.68 103.70
N GLN A 292 -1.71 -5.78 104.03
CA GLN A 292 -2.40 -7.05 104.23
C GLN A 292 -3.01 -7.54 102.92
N LEU A 293 -2.89 -8.84 102.69
CA LEU A 293 -3.39 -9.47 101.47
C LEU A 293 -4.91 -9.58 101.56
N ALA A 294 -5.61 -8.83 100.71
CA ALA A 294 -7.07 -8.70 100.79
C ALA A 294 -7.82 -9.94 100.29
N THR A 295 -7.42 -10.49 99.13
CA THR A 295 -8.07 -11.66 98.53
C THR A 295 -7.10 -12.41 97.62
N ILE A 296 -7.18 -13.75 97.61
CA ILE A 296 -6.49 -14.63 96.65
C ILE A 296 -7.56 -15.45 95.94
N LYS A 297 -7.46 -15.54 94.62
CA LYS A 297 -8.30 -16.40 93.80
C LYS A 297 -7.46 -17.55 93.26
N CYS A 298 -7.88 -18.76 93.59
CA CYS A 298 -7.31 -19.99 93.07
C CYS A 298 -8.11 -20.40 91.83
N SER A 299 -7.49 -20.43 90.66
CA SER A 299 -8.07 -20.99 89.44
C SER A 299 -7.27 -22.22 89.01
N GLN A 300 -7.83 -23.02 88.09
CA GLN A 300 -7.13 -24.18 87.53
C GLN A 300 -5.91 -23.78 86.68
N GLU A 301 -5.82 -22.52 86.26
CA GLU A 301 -4.70 -21.98 85.48
C GLU A 301 -3.60 -21.36 86.39
N GLY A 302 -3.90 -21.12 87.68
CA GLY A 302 -2.95 -20.58 88.66
C GLY A 302 -3.59 -19.82 89.84
N MET A 303 -2.77 -19.26 90.72
CA MET A 303 -3.20 -18.35 91.80
C MET A 303 -3.02 -16.89 91.38
N THR A 304 -4.08 -16.09 91.52
CA THR A 304 -4.08 -14.63 91.22
C THR A 304 -4.64 -13.82 92.37
#